data_AF-A0A948WPE1-F1
#
_entry.id   AF-A0A948WPE1-F1
#
_cell.length_a   1.000
_cell.length_b   1.000
_cell.length_c   1.000
_cell.angle_alpha   90.00
_cell.angle_beta   90.00
_cell.angle_gamma   90.00
#
_symmetry.space_group_name_H-M   'P 1'
#
loop_
_entity.id
_entity.type
_entity.pdbx_description
1 polymer ?
#
loop_
_entity_poly.entity_id
_entity_poly.type
_entity_poly.pdbx_seq_one_letter_code
_entity_poly.pdbx_strand_id
1 'polypeptide(L)'
;MSASRRYEVKVTRTGLAPGRLAAPGRFDLIEVVSLDDMEVVLFWDVAARDTARMEAALREELARMGEEEFLARWSAVVSPDDI
;
A
#
# COMPACT_ATOMS: atom_id res chain seq x y z
N MET A 1 2.87 10.66 16.85
CA MET A 1 1.44 10.66 16.41
C MET A 1 1.27 9.55 15.40
N SER A 2 0.10 8.90 15.35
CA SER A 2 -0.15 7.83 14.36
C SER A 2 -0.06 8.38 12.93
N ALA A 3 0.51 7.58 12.03
CA ALA A 3 0.66 7.87 10.61
C ALA A 3 -0.71 8.08 9.90
N SER A 4 -1.77 7.46 10.40
CA SER A 4 -3.16 7.61 9.90
C SER A 4 -3.69 9.05 9.91
N ARG A 5 -3.06 9.98 10.64
CA ARG A 5 -3.43 11.41 10.61
C ARG A 5 -2.85 12.17 9.43
N ARG A 6 -1.79 11.65 8.82
CA ARG A 6 -1.07 12.31 7.72
C ARG A 6 -1.15 11.55 6.41
N TYR A 7 -1.47 10.25 6.47
CA TYR A 7 -1.49 9.40 5.29
C TYR A 7 -2.82 8.70 5.10
N GLU A 8 -3.20 8.54 3.84
CA GLU A 8 -4.35 7.76 3.39
C GLU A 8 -3.91 6.66 2.42
N VAL A 9 -4.48 5.46 2.55
CA VAL A 9 -4.33 4.37 1.57
C VAL A 9 -5.45 4.46 0.55
N LYS A 10 -5.10 4.65 -0.72
CA LYS A 10 -5.99 4.57 -1.86
C LYS A 10 -5.71 3.31 -2.67
N VAL A 11 -6.78 2.70 -3.17
CA VAL A 11 -6.70 1.48 -3.96
C VAL A 11 -7.49 1.68 -5.25
N THR A 12 -6.81 1.56 -6.38
CA THR A 12 -7.45 1.58 -7.70
C THR A 12 -7.55 0.15 -8.22
N ARG A 13 -8.76 -0.41 -8.20
CA ARG A 13 -9.03 -1.72 -8.79
C ARG A 13 -9.18 -1.56 -10.30
N THR A 14 -8.43 -2.33 -11.08
CA THR A 14 -8.42 -2.23 -12.55
C THR A 14 -9.47 -3.12 -13.22
N GLY A 15 -10.33 -3.78 -12.44
CA GLY A 15 -11.44 -4.57 -12.96
C GLY A 15 -12.51 -4.88 -11.90
N LEU A 16 -13.69 -5.31 -12.38
CA LEU A 16 -14.87 -5.56 -11.55
C LEU A 16 -14.84 -6.92 -10.83
N ALA A 17 -14.10 -7.89 -11.36
CA ALA A 17 -14.03 -9.22 -10.75
C ALA A 17 -13.33 -9.15 -9.37
N PRO A 18 -13.81 -9.90 -8.36
CA PRO A 18 -13.09 -10.05 -7.10
C PRO A 18 -11.65 -10.53 -7.32
N GLY A 19 -10.70 -10.12 -6.48
CA GLY A 19 -9.27 -10.43 -6.65
C GLY A 19 -8.97 -11.92 -6.83
N ARG A 20 -9.69 -12.80 -6.12
CA ARG A 20 -9.55 -14.27 -6.24
C ARG A 20 -10.02 -14.84 -7.59
N LEU A 21 -10.86 -14.11 -8.31
CA LEU A 21 -11.40 -14.48 -9.62
C LEU A 21 -10.82 -13.63 -10.75
N ALA A 22 -9.85 -12.75 -10.43
CA ALA A 22 -9.21 -11.90 -11.41
C ALA A 22 -8.37 -12.73 -12.39
N ALA A 23 -8.21 -12.22 -13.62
CA ALA A 23 -7.29 -12.83 -14.58
C ALA A 23 -5.86 -12.89 -13.99
N PRO A 24 -5.07 -13.96 -14.26
CA PRO A 24 -3.74 -14.16 -13.66
C PRO A 24 -2.71 -13.05 -13.88
N GLY A 25 -2.95 -12.11 -14.79
CA GLY A 25 -2.09 -10.94 -15.04
C GLY A 25 -2.70 -9.60 -14.65
N ARG A 26 -3.82 -9.57 -13.91
CA ARG A 26 -4.41 -8.30 -13.46
C ARG A 26 -3.65 -7.76 -12.25
N PHE A 27 -3.25 -6.50 -12.34
CA PHE A 27 -2.69 -5.73 -11.23
C PHE A 27 -3.66 -4.61 -10.84
N ASP A 28 -3.81 -4.41 -9.54
CA ASP A 28 -4.46 -3.23 -8.97
C ASP A 28 -3.37 -2.27 -8.47
N LEU A 29 -3.71 -1.00 -8.30
CA LEU A 29 -2.78 0.00 -7.79
C LEU A 29 -3.06 0.26 -6.32
N ILE A 30 -2.01 0.37 -5.50
CA ILE A 30 -2.12 0.87 -4.13
C ILE A 30 -1.21 2.09 -3.99
N GLU A 31 -1.78 3.18 -3.50
CA GLU A 31 -1.11 4.45 -3.23
C GLU A 31 -1.23 4.76 -1.74
N VAL A 32 -0.12 5.21 -1.14
CA VAL A 32 -0.17 5.94 0.12
C VAL A 32 0.02 7.42 -0.20
N VAL A 33 -0.97 8.23 0.19
CA VAL A 33 -1.04 9.65 -0.13
C VAL A 33 -0.86 10.47 1.13
N SER A 34 -0.02 11.49 1.08
CA SER A 34 0.10 12.53 2.10
C SER A 34 -1.13 13.45 2.06
N LEU A 35 -1.75 13.64 3.22
CA LEU A 35 -2.92 14.51 3.40
C LEU A 35 -2.52 15.99 3.48
N ASP A 36 -1.25 16.29 3.70
CA ASP A 36 -0.77 17.67 3.86
C ASP A 36 -0.56 18.37 2.51
N ASP A 37 -0.03 17.66 1.52
CA ASP A 37 0.33 18.15 0.18
C ASP A 37 -0.37 17.42 -0.97
N MET A 38 -1.14 16.37 -0.66
CA MET A 38 -1.86 15.52 -1.62
C MET A 38 -0.93 14.74 -2.57
N GLU A 39 0.34 14.52 -2.17
CA GLU A 39 1.31 13.77 -2.95
C GLU A 39 1.33 12.28 -2.61
N VAL A 40 1.64 11.43 -3.59
CA VAL A 40 1.84 10.00 -3.39
C VAL A 40 3.24 9.77 -2.84
N VAL A 41 3.34 9.22 -1.63
CA VAL A 41 4.63 8.95 -0.96
C VAL A 41 5.10 7.51 -1.13
N LEU A 42 4.18 6.58 -1.36
CA LEU A 42 4.48 5.17 -1.69
C LEU A 42 3.49 4.65 -2.73
N PHE A 43 3.97 3.80 -3.62
CA PHE A 43 3.19 3.27 -4.74
C PHE A 43 3.57 1.82 -5.04
N TRP A 44 2.57 0.98 -5.33
CA TRP A 44 2.79 -0.38 -5.81
C TRP A 44 1.77 -0.81 -6.86
N ASP A 45 2.27 -1.51 -7.89
CA ASP A 45 1.48 -2.44 -8.68
C ASP A 45 1.35 -3.76 -7.91
N VAL A 46 0.12 -4.15 -7.56
CA VAL A 46 -0.15 -5.31 -6.72
C VAL A 46 -0.98 -6.31 -7.50
N ALA A 47 -0.56 -7.58 -7.54
CA ALA A 47 -1.37 -8.62 -8.15
C ALA A 47 -2.77 -8.62 -7.52
N ALA A 48 -3.82 -8.63 -8.35
CA ALA A 48 -5.21 -8.44 -7.92
C ALA A 48 -5.68 -9.36 -6.78
N ARG A 49 -5.12 -10.56 -6.71
CA ARG A 49 -5.38 -11.56 -5.66
C ARG A 49 -4.82 -11.16 -4.29
N ASP A 50 -3.78 -10.34 -4.28
CA ASP A 50 -3.01 -9.93 -3.10
C ASP A 50 -3.41 -8.53 -2.60
N THR A 51 -4.08 -7.72 -3.43
CA THR A 51 -4.46 -6.32 -3.15
C THR A 51 -5.16 -6.15 -1.80
N ALA A 52 -6.18 -6.95 -1.51
CA ALA A 52 -6.96 -6.81 -0.27
C ALA A 52 -6.12 -7.12 0.98
N ARG A 53 -5.17 -8.05 0.88
CA ARG A 53 -4.25 -8.36 1.98
C ARG A 53 -3.29 -7.21 2.22
N MET A 54 -2.71 -6.65 1.16
CA MET A 54 -1.78 -5.54 1.28
C MET A 54 -2.46 -4.27 1.78
N GLU A 55 -3.66 -3.96 1.29
CA GLU A 55 -4.48 -2.85 1.78
C GLU A 55 -4.75 -2.96 3.28
N ALA A 56 -5.18 -4.14 3.75
CA ALA A 56 -5.44 -4.36 5.17
C ALA A 56 -4.19 -4.17 6.03
N ALA A 57 -3.05 -4.71 5.60
CA ALA A 57 -1.77 -4.56 6.30
C ALA A 57 -1.33 -3.09 6.38
N LEU A 58 -1.42 -2.34 5.29
CA LEU A 58 -1.09 -0.91 5.28
C LEU A 58 -1.99 -0.11 6.21
N ARG A 59 -3.31 -0.35 6.19
CA ARG A 59 -4.26 0.35 7.06
C ARG A 59 -4.04 0.03 8.54
N GLU A 60 -3.78 -1.23 8.87
CA GLU A 60 -3.45 -1.65 10.24
C GLU A 60 -2.17 -0.98 10.74
N GLU A 61 -1.11 -0.99 9.92
CA GLU A 61 0.17 -0.41 10.32
C GLU A 61 0.13 1.12 10.38
N LEU A 62 -0.60 1.80 9.49
CA LEU A 62 -0.84 3.25 9.59
C LEU A 62 -1.52 3.63 10.92
N ALA A 63 -2.47 2.83 11.37
CA ALA A 63 -3.16 3.06 12.64
C ALA A 63 -2.24 2.83 13.85
N ARG A 64 -1.30 1.88 13.74
CA ARG A 64 -0.43 1.45 14.84
C ARG A 64 0.86 2.25 14.97
N MET A 65 1.48 2.67 13.86
CA MET A 65 2.83 3.24 13.82
C MET A 65 2.85 4.76 13.75
N GLY A 66 4.01 5.33 14.09
CA GLY A 66 4.34 6.72 13.74
C GLY A 66 4.62 6.89 12.24
N GLU A 67 4.59 8.13 11.77
CA GLU A 67 4.85 8.51 10.37
C GLU A 67 6.22 8.01 9.87
N GLU A 68 7.30 8.39 10.55
CA GLU A 68 8.67 8.01 10.15
C GLU A 68 8.88 6.50 10.19
N GLU A 69 8.35 5.84 11.22
CA GLU A 69 8.41 4.38 11.38
C GLU A 69 7.67 3.66 10.25
N PHE A 70 6.48 4.13 9.90
CA PHE A 70 5.69 3.59 8.81
C PHE A 70 6.44 3.72 7.48
N LEU A 71 6.95 4.91 7.16
CA LEU A 71 7.70 5.12 5.92
C LEU A 71 8.96 4.28 5.88
N ALA A 72 9.76 4.25 6.95
CA ALA A 72 10.98 3.45 6.99
C ALA A 72 10.70 1.96 6.76
N ARG A 73 9.60 1.45 7.31
CA ARG A 73 9.21 0.04 7.15
C ARG A 73 8.74 -0.30 5.75
N TRP A 74 7.87 0.53 5.15
CA TRP A 74 7.23 0.22 3.87
C TRP A 74 8.03 0.70 2.64
N SER A 75 8.99 1.61 2.83
CA SER A 75 9.93 2.03 1.78
C SER A 75 11.16 1.12 1.67
N ALA A 76 11.36 0.21 2.62
CA ALA A 76 12.52 -0.68 2.62
C ALA A 76 12.52 -1.58 1.38
N VAL A 77 13.36 -1.24 0.41
CA VAL A 77 13.68 -2.10 -0.72
C VAL A 77 14.69 -3.12 -0.22
N VAL A 78 14.28 -4.38 -0.13
CA VAL A 78 15.24 -5.48 0.10
C VAL A 78 15.99 -5.68 -1.21
N SER A 79 17.28 -5.34 -1.24
CA SER A 79 18.15 -5.74 -2.35
C SER A 79 18.30 -7.25 -2.32
N PRO A 80 18.34 -7.96 -3.47
CA PRO A 80 18.67 -9.38 -3.51
C PRO A 80 19.98 -9.74 -2.79
N ASP A 81 20.86 -8.76 -2.59
CA ASP A 81 22.16 -8.89 -1.92
C ASP A 81 22.07 -8.78 -0.37
N ASP A 82 20.89 -8.49 0.19
CA ASP A 82 20.68 -8.29 1.64
C ASP A 82 20.31 -9.60 2.40
N ILE A 83 20.40 -10.78 1.75
CA ILE A 83 20.05 -12.11 2.32
C ILE A 83 21.24 -13.07 2.31
#